data_AF-A0A3D6DKB3-F1
#
_entry.id   AF-A0A3D6DKB3-F1
#
_cell.length_a   1.000
_cell.length_b   1.000
_cell.length_c   1.000
_cell.angle_alpha   90.00
_cell.angle_beta   90.00
_cell.angle_gamma   90.00
#
_symmetry.space_group_name_H-M   'P 1'
#
loop_
_entity.id
_entity.type
_entity.pdbx_description
1 polymer ?
#
loop_
_entity_poly.entity_id
_entity_poly.type
_entity_poly.pdbx_seq_one_letter_code
_entity_poly.pdbx_strand_id
1 'polypeptide(L)' 'MARYIGPKSKIARKFGEAIFGADKAFEKRNYPPGQHGNNRRRGKKSEYAVQLLEKQKAK' A
#
# COMPACT_ATOMS: atom_id res chain seq x y z
N MET A 1 17.11 -0.77 -16.38
CA MET A 1 16.20 -1.22 -15.31
C MET A 1 14.77 -1.17 -15.82
N ALA A 2 13.97 -2.21 -15.57
CA ALA A 2 12.55 -2.20 -15.93
C ALA A 2 11.76 -1.29 -14.99
N ARG A 3 10.81 -0.52 -15.53
CA ARG A 3 9.89 0.34 -14.78
C ARG A 3 8.58 -0.39 -14.49
N TYR A 4 7.95 -0.08 -13.36
CA TYR A 4 6.61 -0.60 -13.05
C TYR A 4 5.55 0.10 -13.91
N ILE A 5 4.80 -0.67 -14.69
CA ILE A 5 3.71 -0.19 -15.57
C ILE A 5 2.32 -0.68 -15.12
N GLY A 6 2.22 -1.21 -13.90
CA GLY A 6 0.98 -1.76 -13.36
C GLY A 6 0.11 -0.74 -12.61
N PRO A 7 -0.95 -1.21 -11.91
CA PRO A 7 -1.91 -0.35 -11.23
C PRO A 7 -1.32 0.43 -10.03
N LYS A 8 -1.18 1.75 -10.19
CA LYS A 8 -0.67 2.68 -9.15
C LYS A 8 -1.55 2.75 -7.90
N SER A 9 -2.87 2.73 -8.08
CA SER A 9 -3.85 2.70 -6.96
C SER A 9 -3.66 1.51 -6.03
N LYS A 10 -3.22 0.37 -6.57
CA LYS A 10 -2.94 -0.84 -5.77
C LYS A 10 -1.74 -0.61 -4.85
N ILE A 11 -0.74 0.10 -5.33
CA ILE A 11 0.47 0.44 -4.56
C ILE A 11 0.13 1.51 -3.50
N ALA A 12 -0.58 2.58 -3.86
CA ALA A 12 -1.02 3.60 -2.89
C ALA A 12 -1.82 2.96 -1.73
N ARG A 13 -2.78 2.09 -2.04
CA ARG A 13 -3.56 1.35 -1.03
C ARG A 13 -2.72 0.37 -0.19
N LYS A 14 -1.64 -0.19 -0.75
CA LYS A 14 -0.72 -1.06 0.02
C LYS A 14 -0.01 -0.27 1.12
N PHE A 15 0.41 0.96 0.82
CA PHE A 15 1.07 1.85 1.79
C PHE A 15 0.09 2.62 2.67
N GLY A 16 -1.16 2.78 2.24
CA GLY A 16 -2.16 3.56 2.99
C GLY A 16 -1.97 5.07 2.85
N GLU A 17 -1.21 5.51 1.83
CA GLU A 17 -0.88 6.91 1.57
C GLU A 17 -1.06 7.22 0.08
N ALA A 18 -1.47 8.45 -0.23
CA ALA A 18 -1.70 8.93 -1.60
C ALA A 18 -0.39 9.33 -2.32
N ILE A 19 0.57 8.40 -2.40
CA ILE A 19 1.92 8.62 -2.94
C ILE A 19 1.97 9.02 -4.42
N PHE A 20 0.90 8.79 -5.18
CA PHE A 20 0.79 9.15 -6.60
C PHE A 20 -0.20 10.30 -6.85
N GLY A 21 -0.64 11.00 -5.80
CA GLY A 21 -1.66 12.05 -5.85
C GLY A 21 -3.07 11.55 -5.54
N ALA A 22 -4.04 12.43 -5.71
CA ALA A 22 -5.45 12.16 -5.42
C ALA A 22 -6.00 11.04 -6.33
N ASP A 23 -6.61 10.04 -5.70
CA ASP A 23 -7.20 8.90 -6.38
C ASP A 23 -8.53 8.50 -5.73
N LYS A 24 -9.62 8.61 -6.51
CA LYS A 24 -10.97 8.22 -6.08
C LYS A 24 -11.03 6.76 -5.62
N ALA A 25 -10.23 5.88 -6.21
CA ALA A 25 -10.20 4.47 -5.85
C ALA A 25 -9.51 4.21 -4.49
N PHE A 26 -8.58 5.09 -4.10
CA PHE A 26 -7.94 5.08 -2.79
C PHE A 26 -8.91 5.54 -1.71
N GLU A 27 -9.59 6.67 -1.93
CA GLU A 27 -10.60 7.22 -1.01
C GLU A 27 -11.75 6.22 -0.74
N LYS A 28 -12.30 5.62 -1.80
CA LYS A 28 -13.40 4.65 -1.67
C LYS A 28 -12.98 3.34 -0.96
N ARG A 29 -11.70 2.97 -1.05
CA ARG A 29 -11.18 1.68 -0.56
C ARG A 29 -9.88 1.87 0.20
N ASN A 30 -9.93 2.64 1.29
CA ASN A 30 -8.77 2.91 2.14
C ASN A 30 -8.38 1.72 3.04
N TYR A 31 -8.14 0.58 2.41
CA TYR A 31 -7.62 -0.64 3.00
C TYR A 31 -6.72 -1.33 1.96
N PRO A 32 -5.67 -2.05 2.38
CA PRO A 32 -4.78 -2.75 1.47
C PRO A 32 -5.50 -3.68 0.48
N PRO A 33 -4.93 -3.89 -0.71
CA PRO A 33 -5.53 -4.75 -1.72
C PRO A 33 -5.49 -6.24 -1.33
N GLY A 34 -6.38 -7.03 -1.93
CA GLY A 34 -6.45 -8.49 -1.74
C GLY A 34 -7.63 -8.94 -0.87
N GLN A 35 -7.91 -10.25 -0.87
CA GLN A 35 -9.04 -10.85 -0.15
C GLN A 35 -8.99 -10.59 1.37
N HIS A 36 -7.80 -10.62 1.96
CA HIS A 36 -7.59 -10.29 3.38
C HIS A 36 -7.34 -8.80 3.64
N GLY A 37 -7.50 -7.96 2.61
CA GLY A 37 -7.24 -6.52 2.67
C GLY A 37 -8.12 -5.78 3.69
N ASN A 38 -9.37 -6.21 3.81
CA ASN A 38 -10.36 -5.67 4.74
C ASN A 38 -10.44 -6.45 6.07
N ASN A 39 -9.57 -7.44 6.28
CA ASN A 39 -9.57 -8.18 7.53
C ASN A 39 -9.04 -7.29 8.65
N ARG A 40 -9.89 -7.03 9.66
CA ARG A 40 -9.57 -6.19 10.83
C ARG A 40 -8.59 -6.86 11.80
N ARG A 41 -8.37 -8.18 11.69
CA ARG A 41 -7.42 -8.94 12.52
C ARG A 41 -5.99 -8.88 11.96
N ARG A 42 -5.43 -7.68 11.79
CA ARG A 42 -4.00 -7.55 11.50
C ARG A 42 -3.20 -7.64 12.78
N GLY A 43 -2.33 -8.64 12.87
CA GLY A 43 -1.35 -8.73 13.94
C GLY A 43 -0.38 -7.54 13.92
N LYS A 44 0.35 -7.36 15.03
CA LYS A 44 1.42 -6.37 15.12
C LYS A 44 2.48 -6.65 14.06
N LYS A 45 2.93 -5.61 13.36
CA LYS A 45 4.07 -5.70 12.43
C LYS A 45 5.36 -5.81 13.23
N SER A 46 6.32 -6.58 12.75
CA SER A 46 7.68 -6.55 13.27
C SER A 46 8.38 -5.24 12.87
N GLU A 47 9.44 -4.88 13.59
CA GLU A 47 10.25 -3.69 13.28
C GLU A 47 10.82 -3.75 11.86
N TYR A 48 11.37 -4.90 11.47
CA TYR A 48 11.85 -5.12 10.10
C TYR A 48 10.76 -4.88 9.05
N ALA A 49 9.53 -5.32 9.30
CA ALA A 49 8.42 -5.10 8.37
C ALA A 49 8.08 -3.60 8.23
N VAL A 50 8.21 -2.82 9.31
CA VAL A 50 8.03 -1.37 9.27
C VAL A 50 9.14 -0.71 8.46
N GLN A 51 10.41 -1.02 8.76
CA GLN A 51 11.56 -0.47 8.02
C GLN A 51 11.51 -0.82 6.53
N LEU A 52 11.14 -2.06 6.20
CA LEU A 52 11.00 -2.50 4.82
C LEU A 52 9.89 -1.73 4.08
N LEU A 53 8.76 -1.43 4.75
CA LEU A 53 7.68 -0.66 4.15
C LEU A 53 8.11 0.77 3.84
N GLU A 54 8.79 1.44 4.78
CA GLU A 54 9.30 2.80 4.54
C GLU A 54 10.33 2.82 3.41
N LYS A 55 11.25 1.85 3.37
CA LYS A 55 12.19 1.70 2.24
C LYS A 55 11.48 1.51 0.90
N GLN A 56 10.42 0.70 0.87
CA GLN A 56 9.66 0.45 -0.37
C GLN A 56 8.79 1.63 -0.79
N LYS A 57 8.41 2.51 0.15
CA LYS A 57 7.63 3.72 -0.15
C LYS A 57 8.46 4.75 -0.91
N ALA A 58 9.74 4.87 -0.57
CA ALA A 58 10.67 5.81 -1.19
C ALA A 58 11.30 5.30 -2.51
N LYS A 59 11.13 4.01 -2.84
CA LYS A 59 11.68 3.38 -4.04
C LYS A 59 10.74 3.48 -5.23
#